data_AF-A0A717FS51-F1
#
_entry.id   AF-A0A717FS51-F1
#
_cell.length_a   1.000
_cell.length_b   1.000
_cell.length_c   1.000
_cell.angle_alpha   90.00
_cell.angle_beta   90.00
_cell.angle_gamma   90.00
#
_symmetry.space_group_name_H-M   'P 1'
#
loop_
_entity.id
_entity.type
_entity.pdbx_description
1 polymer ?
#
loop_
_entity_poly.entity_id
_entity_poly.type
_entity_poly.pdbx_seq_one_letter_code
_entity_poly.pdbx_strand_id
1 'polypeptide(L)'
;NDVTTLVRKDGFRFWGSRCLSDDPLFAFENYTRTAQVLTDTMAEAHMWAVDKPLNPSLARDIIEGIRAKMRSLVSQGYLIGGDCWLDESVNDKDTLKAGKLTIDYDYTPVPPLENLMLRQRITDQYLVNFSSQVSA
;
A
#
# COMPACT_ATOMS: atom_id res chain seq x y z
N ASN A 1 0.86 -22.28 -7.15
CA ASN A 1 2.29 -22.67 -7.03
C ASN A 1 3.04 -21.43 -6.59
N ASP A 2 2.80 -20.99 -5.36
CA ASP A 2 3.18 -19.67 -4.83
C ASP A 2 4.04 -19.89 -3.59
N VAL A 3 5.15 -20.59 -3.79
CA VAL A 3 6.06 -21.02 -2.74
C VAL A 3 7.41 -20.35 -2.96
N THR A 4 7.87 -19.60 -1.97
CA THR A 4 9.19 -18.97 -1.97
C THR A 4 10.28 -20.05 -1.94
N THR A 5 11.27 -19.91 -2.81
CA THR A 5 12.38 -20.86 -2.96
C THR A 5 13.71 -20.22 -2.56
N LEU A 6 14.72 -21.04 -2.32
CA LEU A 6 16.09 -20.58 -2.11
C LEU A 6 16.87 -20.64 -3.43
N VAL A 7 17.51 -19.54 -3.80
CA VAL A 7 18.41 -19.47 -4.95
C VAL A 7 19.82 -19.16 -4.49
N ARG A 8 20.81 -19.63 -5.25
CA ARG A 8 22.23 -19.34 -5.01
C ARG A 8 22.75 -18.39 -6.06
N LYS A 9 22.84 -17.11 -5.73
CA LYS A 9 23.48 -16.06 -6.52
C LYS A 9 24.07 -15.04 -5.54
N ASP A 10 25.39 -14.88 -5.57
CA ASP A 10 26.14 -14.07 -4.60
C ASP A 10 25.78 -14.41 -3.14
N GLY A 11 25.69 -15.71 -2.84
CA GLY A 11 25.18 -16.25 -1.57
C GLY A 11 23.81 -16.92 -1.70
N PHE A 12 23.27 -17.39 -0.57
CA PHE A 12 21.89 -17.90 -0.50
C PHE A 12 20.91 -16.75 -0.32
N ARG A 13 19.87 -16.72 -1.14
CA ARG A 13 18.82 -15.68 -1.10
C ARG A 13 17.46 -16.33 -1.23
N PHE A 14 16.45 -15.73 -0.59
CA PHE A 14 15.05 -16.05 -0.86
C PHE A 14 14.65 -15.51 -2.23
N TRP A 15 13.87 -16.29 -2.96
CA TRP A 15 13.35 -15.95 -4.28
C TRP A 15 11.86 -16.28 -4.36
N GLY A 16 11.08 -15.21 -4.45
CA GLY A 16 9.62 -15.24 -4.31
C GLY A 16 9.18 -14.35 -3.16
N SER A 17 8.10 -13.61 -3.39
CA SER A 17 7.42 -12.80 -2.38
C SER A 17 5.90 -13.00 -2.43
N ARG A 18 5.46 -14.06 -3.12
CA ARG A 18 4.04 -14.39 -3.26
C ARG A 18 3.53 -15.14 -2.04
N CYS A 19 2.28 -14.90 -1.70
CA CYS A 19 1.54 -15.63 -0.67
C CYS A 19 0.64 -16.70 -1.31
N LEU A 20 0.24 -17.67 -0.49
CA LEU A 20 -0.80 -18.66 -0.81
C LEU A 20 -2.22 -18.06 -0.68
N SER A 21 -2.38 -16.75 -0.89
CA SER A 21 -3.68 -16.09 -0.81
C SER A 21 -4.49 -16.40 -2.07
N ASP A 22 -5.74 -16.79 -1.89
CA ASP A 22 -6.69 -16.94 -3.00
C ASP A 22 -7.16 -15.57 -3.54
N ASP A 23 -6.97 -14.49 -2.77
CA ASP A 23 -7.27 -13.12 -3.20
C ASP A 23 -6.10 -12.48 -3.96
N PRO A 24 -6.26 -12.13 -5.25
CA PRO A 24 -5.23 -11.46 -6.05
C PRO A 24 -4.76 -10.13 -5.45
N LEU A 25 -5.59 -9.42 -4.68
CA LEU A 25 -5.21 -8.17 -4.00
C LEU A 25 -4.18 -8.41 -2.89
N PHE A 26 -4.08 -9.64 -2.40
CA PHE A 26 -3.15 -10.04 -1.33
C PHE A 26 -2.12 -11.05 -1.84
N ALA A 27 -1.85 -11.04 -3.15
CA ALA A 27 -0.93 -11.98 -3.78
C ALA A 27 0.52 -11.85 -3.27
N PHE A 28 0.93 -10.69 -2.74
CA PHE A 28 2.28 -10.45 -2.24
C PHE A 28 2.34 -10.37 -0.70
N GLU A 29 3.42 -10.86 -0.12
CA GLU A 29 3.70 -10.80 1.32
C GLU A 29 3.75 -9.37 1.84
N ASN A 30 4.35 -8.45 1.09
CA ASN A 30 4.38 -7.04 1.49
C ASN A 30 2.96 -6.46 1.60
N TYR A 31 2.03 -6.89 0.75
CA TYR A 31 0.67 -6.34 0.73
C TYR A 31 -0.10 -6.83 1.94
N THR A 32 -0.04 -8.14 2.24
CA THR A 32 -0.66 -8.71 3.43
C THR A 32 -0.04 -8.15 4.71
N ARG A 33 1.29 -7.99 4.75
CA ARG A 33 1.97 -7.43 5.91
C ARG A 33 1.61 -5.96 6.15
N THR A 34 1.55 -5.16 5.08
CA THR A 34 1.16 -3.75 5.17
C THR A 34 -0.28 -3.62 5.68
N ALA A 35 -1.20 -4.46 5.20
CA ALA A 35 -2.58 -4.50 5.66
C ALA A 35 -2.71 -4.76 7.16
N GLN A 36 -2.01 -5.79 7.66
CA GLN A 36 -1.99 -6.17 9.06
C GLN A 36 -1.43 -5.04 9.94
N VAL A 37 -0.26 -4.52 9.55
CA VAL A 37 0.40 -3.45 10.31
C VAL A 37 -0.45 -2.18 10.33
N LEU A 38 -1.10 -1.81 9.22
CA LEU A 38 -2.01 -0.67 9.18
C LEU A 38 -3.19 -0.86 10.12
N THR A 39 -3.83 -2.04 10.07
CA THR A 39 -4.98 -2.35 10.93
C THR A 39 -4.62 -2.20 12.40
N ASP A 40 -3.53 -2.83 12.83
CA ASP A 40 -3.07 -2.78 14.22
C ASP A 40 -2.70 -1.34 14.64
N THR A 41 -1.99 -0.62 13.78
CA THR A 41 -1.57 0.77 14.04
C THR A 41 -2.78 1.70 14.20
N MET A 42 -3.80 1.56 13.36
CA MET A 42 -4.99 2.39 13.44
C MET A 42 -5.83 2.04 14.67
N ALA A 43 -5.97 0.76 15.00
CA ALA A 43 -6.71 0.31 16.18
C ALA A 43 -6.05 0.80 17.48
N GLU A 44 -4.75 0.64 17.65
CA GLU A 44 -4.03 1.13 18.84
C GLU A 44 -4.08 2.65 18.96
N ALA A 45 -3.90 3.38 17.85
CA ALA A 45 -3.86 4.83 17.87
C ALA A 45 -5.19 5.49 18.24
N HIS A 46 -6.32 4.81 18.02
CA HIS A 46 -7.67 5.36 18.25
C HIS A 46 -8.36 4.77 19.48
N MET A 47 -7.67 3.95 20.28
CA MET A 47 -8.20 3.40 21.53
C MET A 47 -8.71 4.49 22.49
N TRP A 48 -8.15 5.70 22.44
CA TRP A 48 -8.60 6.84 23.26
C TRP A 48 -10.04 7.30 22.95
N ALA A 49 -10.55 7.00 21.76
CA ALA A 49 -11.88 7.41 21.33
C ALA A 49 -12.99 6.46 21.82
N VAL A 50 -12.60 5.27 22.29
CA VAL A 50 -13.53 4.29 22.87
C VAL A 50 -14.17 4.90 24.13
N ASP A 51 -15.47 4.67 24.32
CA ASP A 51 -16.30 5.19 25.41
C ASP A 51 -16.48 6.72 25.47
N LYS A 52 -16.02 7.47 24.46
CA LYS A 52 -16.31 8.90 24.36
C LYS A 52 -17.71 9.16 23.78
N PRO A 53 -18.33 10.32 24.09
CA PRO A 53 -19.61 10.69 23.51
C PRO A 53 -19.54 10.76 21.99
N LEU A 54 -20.41 10.02 21.32
CA LEU A 54 -20.51 10.02 19.85
C LEU A 54 -21.09 11.35 19.38
N ASN A 55 -20.21 12.30 19.09
CA ASN A 55 -20.56 13.59 18.49
C ASN A 55 -19.82 13.77 17.15
N PRO A 56 -20.32 14.64 16.24
CA PRO A 56 -19.69 14.86 14.95
C PRO A 56 -18.23 15.31 15.03
N SER A 57 -17.86 16.04 16.09
CA SER A 57 -16.47 16.47 16.30
C SER A 57 -15.54 15.29 16.55
N LEU A 58 -15.95 14.30 17.33
CA LEU A 58 -15.17 13.09 17.60
C LEU A 58 -14.92 12.31 16.30
N ALA A 59 -15.94 12.12 15.47
CA ALA A 59 -15.78 11.44 14.19
C ALA A 59 -14.79 12.19 13.28
N ARG A 60 -14.87 13.53 13.26
CA ARG A 60 -13.93 14.37 12.51
C ARG A 60 -12.50 14.27 13.05
N ASP A 61 -12.31 14.28 14.37
CA ASP A 61 -11.00 14.17 15.01
C ASP A 61 -10.35 12.82 14.69
N ILE A 62 -11.13 11.73 14.65
CA ILE A 62 -10.64 10.40 14.26
C ILE A 62 -10.22 10.40 12.78
N ILE A 63 -11.05 10.92 11.88
CA ILE A 63 -10.72 10.99 10.44
C ILE A 63 -9.44 11.80 10.21
N GLU A 64 -9.30 12.96 10.87
CA GLU A 64 -8.08 13.78 10.75
C GLU A 64 -6.85 13.08 11.35
N GLY A 65 -7.01 12.34 12.45
CA GLY A 65 -5.97 11.50 13.04
C GLY A 65 -5.47 10.41 12.08
N ILE A 66 -6.39 9.65 11.47
CA ILE A 66 -6.09 8.62 10.48
C ILE A 66 -5.39 9.24 9.27
N ARG A 67 -5.96 10.32 8.70
CA ARG A 67 -5.37 11.02 7.55
C ARG A 67 -3.96 11.54 7.85
N ALA A 68 -3.72 12.09 9.04
CA ALA A 68 -2.40 12.56 9.44
C ALA A 68 -1.37 11.41 9.47
N LYS A 69 -1.76 10.24 9.99
CA LYS A 69 -0.90 9.06 9.98
C LYS A 69 -0.64 8.54 8.57
N MET A 70 -1.67 8.45 7.72
CA MET A 70 -1.53 8.04 6.32
C MET A 70 -0.58 8.96 5.55
N ARG A 71 -0.74 10.29 5.69
CA ARG A 71 0.19 11.25 5.08
C ARG A 71 1.63 11.05 5.53
N SER A 72 1.84 10.75 6.82
CA SER A 72 3.16 10.45 7.37
C SER A 72 3.76 9.18 6.72
N LEU A 73 2.97 8.11 6.58
CA LEU A 73 3.42 6.87 5.95
C LEU A 73 3.74 7.04 4.46
N VAL A 74 2.95 7.84 3.74
CA VAL A 74 3.21 8.21 2.34
C VAL A 74 4.50 9.02 2.23
N SER A 75 4.72 10.00 3.11
CA SER A 75 5.95 10.81 3.10
C SER A 75 7.21 10.00 3.37
N GLN A 76 7.09 8.91 4.13
CA GLN A 76 8.18 7.97 4.42
C GLN A 76 8.36 6.92 3.31
N GLY A 77 7.48 6.88 2.30
CA GLY A 77 7.53 5.92 1.20
C GLY A 77 7.03 4.51 1.56
N TYR A 78 6.35 4.34 2.69
CA TYR A 78 5.74 3.05 3.06
C TYR A 78 4.44 2.77 2.30
N LEU A 79 3.75 3.83 1.86
CA LEU A 79 2.53 3.77 1.05
C LEU A 79 2.66 4.69 -0.15
N ILE A 80 1.97 4.36 -1.24
CA ILE A 80 1.82 5.26 -2.39
C ILE A 80 0.75 6.33 -2.08
N GLY A 81 -0.32 5.92 -1.40
CA GLY A 81 -1.45 6.79 -1.07
C GLY A 81 -2.43 6.09 -0.13
N GLY A 82 -3.37 6.88 0.39
CA GLY A 82 -4.49 6.41 1.20
C GLY A 82 -5.28 7.59 1.75
N ASP A 83 -6.58 7.42 1.83
CA ASP A 83 -7.52 8.38 2.42
C ASP A 83 -8.50 7.66 3.36
N CYS A 84 -9.27 8.46 4.09
CA CYS A 84 -10.23 8.00 5.07
C CYS A 84 -11.46 8.92 5.06
N TRP A 85 -12.64 8.31 5.08
CA TRP A 85 -13.92 9.01 5.06
C TRP A 85 -14.98 8.31 5.90
N LEU A 86 -16.08 9.03 6.16
CA LEU A 86 -17.27 8.47 6.77
C LEU A 86 -18.26 8.13 5.65
N ASP A 87 -18.64 6.87 5.52
CA ASP A 87 -19.73 6.48 4.61
C ASP A 87 -21.09 6.60 5.34
N GLU A 88 -21.95 7.48 4.84
CA GLU A 88 -23.31 7.69 5.35
C GLU A 88 -24.23 6.50 5.08
N SER A 89 -23.92 5.67 4.09
CA SER A 89 -24.71 4.46 3.78
C SER A 89 -24.50 3.34 4.80
N VAL A 90 -23.32 3.30 5.42
CA VAL A 90 -22.96 2.33 6.46
C VAL A 90 -23.35 2.84 7.86
N ASN A 91 -23.25 4.16 8.07
CA ASN A 91 -23.56 4.81 9.34
C ASN A 91 -24.99 5.37 9.36
N ASP A 92 -25.97 4.47 9.36
CA ASP A 92 -27.38 4.85 9.49
C ASP A 92 -27.77 5.27 10.92
N LYS A 93 -29.02 5.73 11.09
CA LYS A 93 -29.52 6.20 12.39
C LYS A 93 -29.50 5.09 13.46
N ASP A 94 -29.76 3.85 13.07
CA ASP A 94 -29.90 2.73 14.01
C ASP A 94 -28.53 2.25 14.52
N THR A 95 -27.52 2.22 13.64
CA THR A 95 -26.11 1.92 13.99
C THR A 95 -25.52 3.00 14.90
N LEU A 96 -25.70 4.28 14.57
CA LEU A 96 -25.23 5.39 15.40
C LEU A 96 -25.92 5.41 16.77
N LYS A 97 -27.24 5.11 16.82
CA LYS A 97 -27.96 4.99 18.09
C LYS A 97 -27.46 3.82 18.94
N ALA A 98 -26.99 2.75 18.31
CA ALA A 98 -26.35 1.62 18.98
C ALA A 98 -24.89 1.92 19.41
N GLY A 99 -24.39 3.14 19.20
CA GLY A 99 -23.03 3.54 19.56
C GLY A 99 -21.96 2.97 18.62
N LYS A 100 -22.34 2.54 17.42
CA LYS A 100 -21.42 1.98 16.42
C LYS A 100 -21.07 3.08 15.41
N LEU A 101 -19.77 3.31 15.24
CA LEU A 101 -19.23 4.21 14.24
C LEU A 101 -18.26 3.41 13.37
N THR A 102 -18.55 3.34 12.07
CA THR A 102 -17.66 2.72 11.10
C THR A 102 -16.98 3.81 10.29
N ILE A 103 -15.67 3.70 10.15
CA ILE A 103 -14.86 4.62 9.36
C ILE A 103 -14.17 3.82 8.28
N ASP A 104 -14.38 4.24 7.04
CA ASP A 104 -13.80 3.62 5.87
C ASP A 104 -12.47 4.28 5.55
N TYR A 105 -11.51 3.47 5.09
CA TYR A 105 -10.22 3.95 4.63
C TYR A 105 -9.71 3.06 3.51
N ASP A 106 -9.02 3.68 2.57
CA ASP A 106 -8.30 3.00 1.49
C ASP A 106 -6.79 3.23 1.60
N TYR A 107 -6.03 2.35 0.98
CA TYR A 107 -4.58 2.49 0.89
C TYR A 107 -4.05 1.76 -0.33
N THR A 108 -2.93 2.26 -0.85
CA THR A 108 -2.17 1.61 -1.91
C THR A 108 -0.79 1.21 -1.37
N PRO A 109 -0.54 -0.09 -1.13
CA PRO A 109 0.77 -0.58 -0.73
C PRO A 109 1.78 -0.43 -1.88
N VAL A 110 3.08 -0.45 -1.57
CA VAL A 110 4.13 -0.32 -2.58
C VAL A 110 4.33 -1.66 -3.31
N PRO A 111 4.16 -1.72 -4.64
CA PRO A 111 4.34 -2.95 -5.43
C PRO A 111 5.79 -3.42 -5.43
N PRO A 112 6.05 -4.72 -5.16
CA PRO A 112 7.38 -5.29 -5.41
C PRO A 112 7.62 -5.42 -6.93
N LEU A 113 8.83 -5.09 -7.37
CA LEU A 113 9.26 -5.35 -8.75
C LEU A 113 9.61 -6.84 -8.91
N GLU A 114 8.59 -7.69 -9.06
CA GLU A 114 8.78 -9.15 -9.18
C GLU A 114 9.45 -9.55 -10.51
N ASN A 115 9.13 -8.86 -11.62
CA ASN A 115 9.64 -9.21 -12.94
C ASN A 115 10.10 -7.98 -13.72
N LEU A 116 11.42 -7.85 -13.90
CA LEU A 116 12.03 -6.85 -14.76
C LEU A 116 12.26 -7.43 -16.16
N MET A 117 11.52 -6.92 -17.14
CA MET A 117 11.66 -7.32 -18.54
C MET A 117 12.47 -6.27 -19.31
N LEU A 118 13.60 -6.68 -19.90
CA LEU A 118 14.40 -5.83 -20.76
C LEU A 118 14.11 -6.17 -22.23
N ARG A 119 13.63 -5.19 -23.01
CA ARG A 119 13.35 -5.35 -24.44
C ARG A 119 14.48 -4.75 -25.27
N GLN A 120 15.34 -5.61 -25.82
CA GLN A 120 16.42 -5.19 -26.71
C GLN A 120 15.90 -4.96 -28.14
N ARG A 121 16.47 -3.97 -28.83
CA ARG A 121 16.27 -3.72 -30.27
C ARG A 121 17.64 -3.44 -30.90
N ILE A 122 17.89 -4.04 -32.06
CA ILE A 122 19.05 -3.70 -32.90
C ILE A 122 18.61 -2.54 -33.81
N THR A 123 19.44 -1.51 -33.96
CA THR A 123 19.16 -0.33 -34.77
C THR A 123 20.43 0.18 -35.45
N ASP A 124 20.31 0.54 -36.72
CA ASP A 124 21.38 1.11 -37.53
C ASP A 124 21.35 2.65 -37.54
N GLN A 125 20.41 3.27 -36.81
CA GLN A 125 20.23 4.72 -36.73
C GLN A 125 21.50 5.46 -36.28
N TYR A 126 22.35 4.79 -35.49
CA TYR A 126 23.60 5.35 -34.99
C TYR A 126 24.75 5.31 -36.01
N LEU A 127 24.60 4.56 -37.11
CA LEU A 127 25.60 4.51 -38.18
C LEU A 127 25.52 5.73 -39.11
N VAL A 128 24.42 6.50 -39.08
CA VAL A 128 24.21 7.67 -39.94
C VAL A 128 25.19 8.80 -39.62
N ASN A 129 25.62 8.92 -38.36
CA ASN A 129 26.61 9.91 -37.91
C ASN A 129 28.02 9.31 -37.76
N PHE A 130 28.26 8.11 -38.31
CA PHE A 130 29.55 7.45 -38.15
C PHE A 130 30.70 8.27 -38.78
N SER A 131 30.47 8.85 -39.96
CA SER A 131 31.48 9.67 -40.66
C SER A 131 31.75 11.01 -39.96
N SER A 132 30.74 11.61 -39.32
CA SER A 132 30.90 12.86 -38.57
C SER A 132 31.62 12.67 -37.24
N GLN A 133 31.54 11.48 -36.63
CA GLN A 133 32.31 11.14 -35.42
C GLN A 133 33.78 10.79 -35.70
N VAL A 134 34.12 10.31 -36.91
CA VAL A 134 35.52 10.02 -37.30
C VAL A 134 36.32 11.29 -37.61
N SER A 135 35.64 12.40 -37.93
CA SER A 135 36.27 13.65 -38.37
C SER A 135 36.45 14.70 -37.25
N ALA A 136 36.08 14.38 -36.01
CA ALA A 136 36.22 15.23 -34.82
C ALA A 136 37.42 14.79 -33.96
#